data_AF-H0HQY5-F1
#
_entry.id   AF-H0HQY5-F1
#
_cell.length_a   1.000
_cell.length_b   1.000
_cell.length_c   1.000
_cell.angle_alpha   90.00
_cell.angle_beta   90.00
_cell.angle_gamma   90.00
#
_symmetry.space_group_name_H-M   'P 1'
#
loop_
_entity.id
_entity.type
_entity.pdbx_description
1 polymer ?
#
loop_
_entity_poly.entity_id
_entity_poly.type
_entity_poly.pdbx_seq_one_letter_code
_entity_poly.pdbx_strand_id
1 'polypeptide(L)'
;MARNKSAADHATATTVAKPASIPTALRPGPENGGAVRAPAPATASEIAADDPAYGLRFHIRENISYHAAREQFLSRLNRVLIGLQVMLGTSAIAVLAENLPGLAVAVLGVSALSGVLLLVLDPAGAAREHRVFRGRYHDLLADLEEGPCDEIQLKRARGTMQRIASGEPPVYRAVQALAYNAAVNATLAEEEARKHRYRVRGWRRLFGNWFPMRGMRLAREIVRPTG
;
A
#
# COMPACT_ATOMS: atom_id res chain seq x y z
N MET A 1 58.77 -49.02 15.91
CA MET A 1 58.56 -47.62 16.36
C MET A 1 57.34 -47.07 15.65
N ALA A 2 56.36 -46.38 16.22
CA ALA A 2 55.76 -46.38 17.55
C ALA A 2 54.34 -45.84 17.28
N ARG A 3 53.31 -46.53 17.81
CA ARG A 3 51.91 -46.11 17.78
C ARG A 3 51.79 -44.69 18.38
N ASN A 4 50.95 -43.84 17.81
CA ASN A 4 50.40 -42.73 18.58
C ASN A 4 48.89 -42.62 18.47
N LYS A 5 48.33 -42.29 19.63
CA LYS A 5 47.01 -42.63 20.15
C LYS A 5 45.91 -41.64 19.75
N SER A 6 44.71 -42.21 19.75
CA SER A 6 43.40 -41.59 20.00
C SER A 6 43.36 -40.57 21.16
N ALA A 7 42.60 -39.49 20.95
CA ALA A 7 41.80 -38.67 21.89
C ALA A 7 41.62 -37.28 21.23
N ALA A 8 40.49 -36.58 21.23
CA ALA A 8 39.39 -36.60 22.15
C ALA A 8 38.07 -36.17 21.47
N ASP A 9 37.00 -36.80 21.92
CA ASP A 9 35.62 -36.41 21.75
C ASP A 9 35.35 -35.04 22.40
N HIS A 10 34.77 -34.11 21.64
CA HIS A 10 34.07 -32.95 22.19
C HIS A 10 32.60 -33.01 21.77
N ALA A 11 31.85 -33.86 22.47
CA ALA A 11 30.38 -33.84 22.45
C ALA A 11 29.89 -32.58 23.19
N THR A 12 29.39 -31.61 22.44
CA THR A 12 28.75 -30.42 22.99
C THR A 12 27.32 -30.78 23.38
N ALA A 13 27.12 -31.08 24.67
CA ALA A 13 25.80 -31.31 25.25
C ALA A 13 24.99 -30.00 25.23
N THR A 14 24.09 -29.87 24.26
CA THR A 14 23.08 -28.80 24.24
C THR A 14 22.04 -29.13 25.30
N THR A 15 22.12 -28.45 26.43
CA THR A 15 21.10 -28.49 27.49
C THR A 15 19.82 -27.86 26.96
N VAL A 16 18.79 -28.69 26.74
CA VAL A 16 17.44 -28.25 26.37
C VAL A 16 16.84 -27.52 27.58
N ALA A 17 16.76 -26.19 27.49
CA ALA A 17 16.11 -25.37 28.48
C ALA A 17 14.58 -25.62 28.47
N LYS A 18 14.06 -25.97 29.65
CA LYS A 18 12.65 -26.11 29.99
C LYS A 18 11.90 -24.79 29.70
N PRO A 19 10.81 -24.77 28.91
CA PRO A 19 10.07 -23.54 28.69
C PRO A 19 9.40 -23.08 29.99
N ALA A 20 9.71 -21.85 30.40
CA ALA A 20 9.07 -21.19 31.51
C ALA A 20 7.59 -20.97 31.22
N SER A 21 6.73 -21.50 32.08
CA SER A 21 5.30 -21.24 32.12
C SER A 21 5.04 -19.74 32.33
N ILE A 22 4.44 -19.08 31.35
CA ILE A 22 3.97 -17.70 31.47
C ILE A 22 2.80 -17.65 32.47
N PRO A 23 2.85 -16.81 33.51
CA PRO A 23 1.72 -16.64 34.41
C PRO A 23 0.55 -15.95 33.71
N THR A 24 -0.55 -16.68 33.60
CA THR A 24 -1.90 -16.21 33.27
C THR A 24 -2.38 -15.21 34.32
N ALA A 25 -2.26 -13.91 34.03
CA ALA A 25 -3.08 -12.85 34.63
C ALA A 25 -2.91 -11.52 33.84
N LEU A 26 -3.46 -11.45 32.63
CA LEU A 26 -3.65 -10.15 31.96
C LEU A 26 -4.98 -9.56 32.46
N ARG A 27 -4.90 -8.43 33.16
CA ARG A 27 -6.04 -7.57 33.51
C ARG A 27 -6.89 -7.22 32.28
N PRO A 28 -8.21 -7.06 32.42
CA PRO A 28 -9.06 -6.57 31.33
C PRO A 28 -8.71 -5.11 31.03
N GLY A 29 -8.00 -4.88 29.94
CA GLY A 29 -7.89 -3.56 29.32
C GLY A 29 -9.18 -3.25 28.54
N PRO A 30 -9.53 -1.97 28.33
CA PRO A 30 -10.77 -1.59 27.68
C PRO A 30 -10.81 -2.17 26.27
N GLU A 31 -11.80 -3.02 26.07
CA GLU A 31 -12.28 -3.59 24.82
C GLU A 31 -12.65 -2.50 23.80
N ASN A 32 -11.64 -1.91 23.19
CA ASN A 32 -11.73 -1.15 21.95
C ASN A 32 -10.68 -1.70 20.97
N GLY A 33 -10.71 -3.02 20.79
CA GLY A 33 -10.09 -3.67 19.64
C GLY A 33 -10.82 -3.19 18.39
N GLY A 34 -10.23 -2.22 17.71
CA GLY A 34 -10.71 -1.70 16.44
C GLY A 34 -10.85 -2.86 15.46
N ALA A 35 -12.08 -3.37 15.33
CA ALA A 35 -12.45 -4.30 14.28
C ALA A 35 -11.99 -3.65 12.97
N VAL A 36 -11.02 -4.31 12.33
CA VAL A 36 -10.68 -4.08 10.93
C VAL A 36 -11.94 -4.47 10.17
N ARG A 37 -12.88 -3.53 10.10
CA ARG A 37 -14.14 -3.71 9.38
C ARG A 37 -13.77 -3.70 7.91
N ALA A 38 -13.57 -4.89 7.35
CA ALA A 38 -13.78 -5.09 5.93
C ALA A 38 -15.13 -4.44 5.60
N PRO A 39 -15.20 -3.48 4.67
CA PRO A 39 -16.47 -2.88 4.32
C PRO A 39 -17.27 -3.95 3.60
N ALA A 40 -18.16 -4.66 4.31
CA ALA A 40 -19.21 -5.43 3.68
C ALA A 40 -20.10 -4.45 2.90
N PRO A 41 -20.16 -4.54 1.56
CA PRO A 41 -21.18 -3.84 0.79
C PRO A 41 -22.52 -4.52 1.07
N ALA A 42 -23.55 -3.76 1.39
CA ALA A 42 -24.91 -4.29 1.62
C ALA A 42 -25.54 -4.90 0.34
N THR A 43 -24.93 -4.71 -0.84
CA THR A 43 -25.26 -5.36 -2.12
C THR A 43 -24.36 -6.55 -2.45
N ALA A 44 -23.22 -6.70 -1.77
CA ALA A 44 -22.41 -7.89 -1.94
C ALA A 44 -23.10 -9.14 -1.38
N SER A 45 -24.10 -9.04 -0.50
CA SER A 45 -24.80 -10.25 -0.06
C SER A 45 -25.76 -10.82 -1.11
N GLU A 46 -26.26 -10.00 -2.07
CA GLU A 46 -27.04 -10.50 -3.21
C GLU A 46 -26.13 -10.91 -4.37
N ILE A 47 -25.15 -10.08 -4.75
CA ILE A 47 -24.22 -10.41 -5.86
C ILE A 47 -23.22 -11.52 -5.47
N ALA A 48 -22.75 -11.59 -4.22
CA ALA A 48 -21.88 -12.68 -3.78
C ALA A 48 -22.64 -13.96 -3.41
N ALA A 49 -23.99 -13.94 -3.42
CA ALA A 49 -24.76 -15.19 -3.37
C ALA A 49 -24.65 -15.94 -4.72
N ASP A 50 -24.51 -15.22 -5.83
CA ASP A 50 -24.45 -15.80 -7.18
C ASP A 50 -23.02 -16.08 -7.67
N ASP A 51 -22.00 -15.33 -7.20
CA ASP A 51 -20.59 -15.55 -7.54
C ASP A 51 -19.70 -15.59 -6.27
N PRO A 52 -19.27 -16.78 -5.81
CA PRO A 52 -18.44 -16.92 -4.62
C PRO A 52 -17.04 -16.30 -4.77
N ALA A 53 -16.58 -16.02 -5.99
CA ALA A 53 -15.32 -15.34 -6.27
C ALA A 53 -15.46 -13.81 -6.29
N TYR A 54 -16.68 -13.26 -6.35
CA TYR A 54 -16.94 -11.84 -6.55
C TYR A 54 -16.20 -10.96 -5.54
N GLY A 55 -16.35 -11.27 -4.24
CA GLY A 55 -15.71 -10.50 -3.17
C GLY A 55 -14.18 -10.51 -3.29
N LEU A 56 -13.60 -11.65 -3.67
CA LEU A 56 -12.16 -11.78 -3.85
C LEU A 56 -11.68 -10.99 -5.08
N ARG A 57 -12.35 -11.13 -6.23
CA ARG A 57 -12.07 -10.35 -7.45
C ARG A 57 -12.13 -8.85 -7.18
N PHE A 58 -13.17 -8.41 -6.46
CA PHE A 58 -13.34 -7.01 -6.08
C PHE A 58 -12.17 -6.52 -5.22
N HIS A 59 -11.78 -7.28 -4.18
CA HIS A 59 -10.64 -6.94 -3.34
C HIS A 59 -9.32 -6.90 -4.12
N ILE A 60 -9.10 -7.81 -5.05
CA ILE A 60 -7.90 -7.80 -5.90
C ILE A 60 -7.89 -6.54 -6.78
N ARG A 61 -9.01 -6.18 -7.42
CA ARG A 61 -9.15 -4.95 -8.24
C ARG A 61 -8.94 -3.67 -7.42
N GLU A 62 -9.43 -3.63 -6.18
CA GLU A 62 -9.15 -2.52 -5.24
C GLU A 62 -7.65 -2.39 -4.99
N ASN A 63 -6.95 -3.49 -4.68
CA ASN A 63 -5.51 -3.48 -4.44
C ASN A 63 -4.72 -3.06 -5.69
N ILE A 64 -5.07 -3.57 -6.88
CA ILE A 64 -4.49 -3.15 -8.15
C ILE A 64 -4.61 -1.62 -8.32
N SER A 65 -5.81 -1.09 -8.11
CA SER A 65 -6.10 0.34 -8.24
C SER A 65 -5.32 1.18 -7.21
N TYR A 66 -5.18 0.67 -5.99
CA TYR A 66 -4.41 1.31 -4.92
C TYR A 66 -2.94 1.42 -5.28
N HIS A 67 -2.31 0.30 -5.68
CA HIS A 67 -0.90 0.28 -6.06
C HIS A 67 -0.63 1.09 -7.32
N ALA A 68 -1.55 1.11 -8.30
CA ALA A 68 -1.46 1.96 -9.48
C ALA A 68 -1.46 3.47 -9.11
N ALA A 69 -2.37 3.88 -8.22
CA ALA A 69 -2.45 5.27 -7.76
C ALA A 69 -1.18 5.70 -6.99
N ARG A 70 -0.65 4.83 -6.13
CA ARG A 70 0.60 5.07 -5.38
C ARG A 70 1.81 5.14 -6.31
N GLU A 71 1.95 4.21 -7.24
CA GLU A 71 3.01 4.23 -8.26
C GLU A 71 2.98 5.54 -9.04
N GLN A 72 1.80 5.96 -9.52
CA GLN A 72 1.66 7.17 -10.31
C GLN A 72 2.02 8.43 -9.52
N PHE A 73 1.58 8.53 -8.27
CA PHE A 73 1.93 9.65 -7.38
C PHE A 73 3.45 9.75 -7.17
N LEU A 74 4.09 8.63 -6.79
CA LEU A 74 5.52 8.60 -6.50
C LEU A 74 6.36 8.85 -7.76
N SER A 75 5.95 8.29 -8.91
CA SER A 75 6.61 8.54 -10.19
C SER A 75 6.52 10.02 -10.60
N ARG A 76 5.37 10.66 -10.41
CA ARG A 76 5.20 12.10 -10.66
C ARG A 76 6.06 12.92 -9.71
N LEU A 77 6.06 12.60 -8.41
CA LEU A 77 6.89 13.27 -7.41
C LEU A 77 8.38 13.19 -7.79
N ASN A 78 8.86 12.00 -8.15
CA ASN A 78 10.24 11.81 -8.61
C ASN A 78 10.57 12.69 -9.81
N ARG A 79 9.72 12.69 -10.86
CA ARG A 79 9.93 13.50 -12.06
C ARG A 79 9.91 15.00 -11.77
N VAL A 80 9.03 15.45 -10.88
CA VAL A 80 8.95 16.86 -10.46
C VAL A 80 10.22 17.27 -9.72
N LEU A 81 10.69 16.47 -8.77
CA LEU A 81 11.91 16.78 -8.01
C LEU A 81 13.16 16.77 -8.91
N ILE A 82 13.29 15.81 -9.83
CA ILE A 82 14.37 15.78 -10.82
C ILE A 82 14.30 17.03 -11.72
N GLY A 83 13.10 17.35 -12.23
CA GLY A 83 12.90 18.53 -13.06
C GLY A 83 13.28 19.82 -12.33
N LEU A 84 12.85 19.97 -11.08
CA LEU A 84 13.17 21.12 -10.24
C LEU A 84 14.67 21.23 -9.98
N GLN A 85 15.33 20.13 -9.59
CA GLN A 85 16.77 20.08 -9.39
C GLN A 85 17.55 20.49 -10.65
N VAL A 86 17.17 19.98 -11.82
CA VAL A 86 17.88 20.27 -13.07
C VAL A 86 17.62 21.70 -13.50
N MET A 87 16.35 22.14 -13.56
CA MET A 87 16.00 23.50 -13.98
C MET A 87 16.66 24.56 -13.08
N LEU A 88 16.59 24.37 -11.76
CA LEU A 88 17.22 25.24 -10.76
C LEU A 88 18.71 24.93 -10.55
N GLY A 89 19.32 24.07 -11.35
CA GLY A 89 20.76 23.82 -11.36
C GLY A 89 21.45 24.33 -12.62
N THR A 90 20.71 24.93 -13.56
CA THR A 90 21.25 25.38 -14.85
C THR A 90 22.04 26.68 -14.77
N SER A 91 22.84 26.95 -15.81
CA SER A 91 23.69 28.15 -15.95
C SER A 91 22.92 29.48 -15.96
N ALA A 92 21.60 29.47 -16.20
CA ALA A 92 20.75 30.67 -16.09
C ALA A 92 20.81 31.31 -14.69
N ILE A 93 21.21 30.54 -13.67
CA ILE A 93 21.39 31.05 -12.31
C ILE A 93 22.62 31.93 -12.17
N ALA A 94 23.64 31.77 -13.02
CA ALA A 94 24.81 32.65 -12.98
C ALA A 94 24.41 34.11 -13.28
N VAL A 95 23.56 34.31 -14.29
CA VAL A 95 23.00 35.63 -14.62
C VAL A 95 22.09 36.15 -13.51
N LEU A 96 21.32 35.27 -12.86
CA LEU A 96 20.50 35.64 -11.71
C LEU A 96 21.34 36.04 -10.50
N ALA A 97 22.51 35.42 -10.30
CA ALA A 97 23.41 35.71 -9.18
C ALA A 97 24.04 37.10 -9.29
N GLU A 98 24.32 37.56 -10.52
CA GLU A 98 24.83 38.91 -10.77
C GLU A 98 23.79 39.99 -10.49
N ASN A 99 22.53 39.75 -10.87
CA ASN A 99 21.48 40.76 -10.79
C ASN A 99 20.69 40.72 -9.47
N LEU A 100 20.51 39.54 -8.88
CA LEU A 100 19.70 39.28 -7.69
C LEU A 100 20.33 38.18 -6.81
N PRO A 101 21.46 38.47 -6.13
CA PRO A 101 22.25 37.45 -5.42
C PRO A 101 21.44 36.69 -4.36
N GLY A 102 20.56 37.37 -3.63
CA GLY A 102 19.70 36.73 -2.63
C GLY A 102 18.73 35.70 -3.22
N LEU A 103 18.16 36.00 -4.40
CA LEU A 103 17.27 35.07 -5.09
C LEU A 103 18.05 33.89 -5.67
N ALA A 104 19.25 34.12 -6.21
CA ALA A 104 20.11 33.06 -6.72
C ALA A 104 20.50 32.06 -5.62
N VAL A 105 20.84 32.52 -4.42
CA VAL A 105 21.12 31.64 -3.27
C VAL A 105 19.88 30.82 -2.90
N ALA A 106 18.70 31.43 -2.85
CA ALA A 106 17.46 30.71 -2.55
C ALA A 106 17.16 29.63 -3.61
N VAL A 107 17.33 29.95 -4.89
CA VAL A 107 17.11 29.01 -6.00
C VAL A 107 18.08 27.83 -5.94
N LEU A 108 19.38 28.08 -5.72
CA LEU A 108 20.38 27.03 -5.54
C LEU A 108 20.09 26.17 -4.31
N GLY A 109 19.63 26.79 -3.22
CA GLY A 109 19.21 26.08 -2.00
C GLY A 109 18.03 25.14 -2.25
N VAL A 110 16.99 25.60 -2.95
CA VAL A 110 15.83 24.76 -3.33
C VAL A 110 16.25 23.64 -4.28
N SER A 111 17.16 23.93 -5.21
CA SER A 111 17.76 22.94 -6.08
C SER A 111 18.42 21.84 -5.25
N ALA A 112 19.44 22.17 -4.45
CA ALA A 112 20.16 21.22 -3.61
C ALA A 112 19.23 20.42 -2.66
N LEU A 113 18.24 21.09 -2.06
CA LEU A 113 17.25 20.42 -1.21
C LEU A 113 16.43 19.38 -1.97
N SER A 114 16.06 19.66 -3.23
CA SER A 114 15.34 18.71 -4.08
C SER A 114 16.14 17.43 -4.31
N GLY A 115 17.46 17.53 -4.53
CA GLY A 115 18.38 16.41 -4.64
C GLY A 115 18.50 15.58 -3.36
N VAL A 116 18.56 16.25 -2.20
CA VAL A 116 18.54 15.56 -0.90
C VAL A 116 17.21 14.82 -0.70
N LEU A 117 16.08 15.45 -1.03
CA LEU A 117 14.76 14.81 -0.93
C LEU A 117 14.64 13.58 -1.84
N LEU A 118 15.21 13.64 -3.06
CA LEU A 118 15.27 12.47 -3.95
C LEU A 118 16.02 11.31 -3.32
N LEU A 119 17.14 11.58 -2.63
CA LEU A 119 17.95 10.56 -1.98
C LEU A 119 17.27 9.98 -0.74
N VAL A 120 16.72 10.83 0.13
CA VAL A 120 16.16 10.42 1.43
C VAL A 120 14.82 9.73 1.28
N LEU A 121 13.96 10.22 0.39
CA LEU A 121 12.61 9.66 0.22
C LEU A 121 12.57 8.49 -0.76
N ASP A 122 13.57 8.37 -1.64
CA ASP A 122 13.63 7.40 -2.75
C ASP A 122 12.27 7.15 -3.44
N PRO A 123 11.62 8.19 -3.99
CA PRO A 123 10.31 8.04 -4.60
C PRO A 123 10.35 7.11 -5.82
N ALA A 124 11.50 6.99 -6.49
CA ALA A 124 11.68 6.07 -7.61
C ALA A 124 11.67 4.61 -7.15
N GLY A 125 12.41 4.26 -6.10
CA GLY A 125 12.39 2.93 -5.49
C GLY A 125 11.00 2.55 -4.99
N ALA A 126 10.36 3.45 -4.23
CA ALA A 126 9.00 3.23 -3.74
C ALA A 126 7.97 3.05 -4.88
N ALA A 127 8.10 3.80 -5.98
CA ALA A 127 7.23 3.60 -7.15
C ALA A 127 7.42 2.21 -7.80
N ARG A 128 8.67 1.72 -7.89
CA ARG A 128 8.98 0.37 -8.41
C ARG A 128 8.40 -0.72 -7.51
N GLU A 129 8.49 -0.56 -6.21
CA GLU A 129 7.91 -1.48 -5.24
C GLU A 129 6.39 -1.60 -5.44
N HIS A 130 5.67 -0.47 -5.53
CA HIS A 130 4.24 -0.48 -5.82
C HIS A 130 3.91 -1.10 -7.19
N ARG A 131 4.75 -0.92 -8.21
CA ARG A 131 4.60 -1.59 -9.51
C ARG A 131 4.70 -3.11 -9.39
N VAL A 132 5.66 -3.61 -8.62
CA VAL A 132 5.85 -5.06 -8.39
C VAL A 132 4.61 -5.64 -7.73
N PHE A 133 4.09 -5.00 -6.67
CA PHE A 133 2.85 -5.45 -6.02
C PHE A 133 1.66 -5.43 -6.96
N ARG A 134 1.51 -4.37 -7.76
CA ARG A 134 0.46 -4.28 -8.79
C ARG A 134 0.55 -5.46 -9.77
N GLY A 135 1.75 -5.80 -10.24
CA GLY A 135 1.98 -6.96 -11.11
C GLY A 135 1.52 -8.26 -10.45
N ARG A 136 1.97 -8.54 -9.22
CA ARG A 136 1.59 -9.75 -8.47
C ARG A 136 0.08 -9.89 -8.27
N TYR A 137 -0.63 -8.77 -8.10
CA TYR A 137 -2.09 -8.78 -8.01
C TYR A 137 -2.78 -9.00 -9.35
N HIS A 138 -2.22 -8.51 -10.45
CA HIS A 138 -2.70 -8.84 -11.79
C HIS A 138 -2.50 -10.32 -12.10
N ASP A 139 -1.33 -10.89 -11.76
CA ASP A 139 -1.05 -12.31 -11.93
C ASP A 139 -2.05 -13.15 -11.10
N LEU A 140 -2.28 -12.78 -9.83
CA LEU A 140 -3.28 -13.43 -9.00
C LEU A 140 -4.71 -13.32 -9.55
N LEU A 141 -5.06 -12.19 -10.18
CA LEU A 141 -6.35 -12.02 -10.82
C LEU A 141 -6.47 -12.92 -12.06
N ALA A 142 -5.42 -12.98 -12.89
CA ALA A 142 -5.39 -13.85 -14.06
C ALA A 142 -5.53 -15.33 -13.65
N ASP A 143 -4.74 -15.79 -12.67
CA ASP A 143 -4.84 -17.14 -12.11
C ASP A 143 -6.27 -17.46 -11.62
N LEU A 144 -6.94 -16.48 -11.03
CA LEU A 144 -8.31 -16.63 -10.54
C LEU A 144 -9.35 -16.71 -11.67
N GLU A 145 -9.15 -15.98 -12.77
CA GLU A 145 -10.06 -15.99 -13.93
C GLU A 145 -9.83 -17.18 -14.86
N GLU A 146 -8.61 -17.72 -14.93
CA GLU A 146 -8.25 -18.85 -15.80
C GLU A 146 -8.65 -20.22 -15.21
N GLY A 147 -8.64 -20.35 -13.88
CA GLY A 147 -8.95 -21.63 -13.24
C GLY A 147 -10.43 -21.82 -12.86
N PRO A 148 -10.83 -23.05 -12.50
CA PRO A 148 -12.19 -23.34 -12.06
C PRO A 148 -12.59 -22.55 -10.81
N CYS A 149 -13.83 -22.08 -10.74
CA CYS A 149 -14.35 -21.38 -9.56
C CYS A 149 -14.73 -22.37 -8.42
N ASP A 150 -13.76 -23.16 -7.96
CA ASP A 150 -13.93 -24.12 -6.87
C ASP A 150 -13.41 -23.59 -5.52
N GLU A 151 -13.83 -24.24 -4.43
CA GLU A 151 -13.47 -23.78 -3.08
C GLU A 151 -11.96 -23.88 -2.81
N ILE A 152 -11.27 -24.85 -3.43
CA ILE A 152 -9.85 -25.10 -3.24
C ILE A 152 -9.03 -23.97 -3.87
N GLN A 153 -9.37 -23.56 -5.08
CA GLN A 153 -8.77 -22.44 -5.79
C GLN A 153 -9.04 -21.13 -5.07
N LEU A 154 -10.27 -20.90 -4.58
CA LEU A 154 -10.57 -19.71 -3.78
C LEU A 154 -9.74 -19.64 -2.49
N LYS A 155 -9.57 -20.77 -1.78
CA LYS A 155 -8.70 -20.85 -0.61
C LYS A 155 -7.24 -20.56 -0.97
N ARG A 156 -6.74 -21.14 -2.06
CA ARG A 156 -5.37 -20.90 -2.55
C ARG A 156 -5.16 -19.43 -2.91
N ALA A 157 -6.09 -18.83 -3.65
CA ALA A 157 -6.02 -17.43 -4.06
C ALA A 157 -6.04 -16.48 -2.86
N ARG A 158 -6.89 -16.73 -1.85
CA ARG A 158 -6.87 -15.98 -0.57
C ARG A 158 -5.53 -16.12 0.16
N GLY A 159 -4.95 -17.32 0.19
CA GLY A 159 -3.62 -17.56 0.76
C GLY A 159 -2.52 -16.79 0.01
N THR A 160 -2.56 -16.77 -1.33
CA THR A 160 -1.64 -15.96 -2.14
C THR A 160 -1.81 -14.47 -1.88
N MET A 161 -3.04 -13.98 -1.81
CA MET A 161 -3.35 -12.60 -1.45
C MET A 161 -2.75 -12.21 -0.10
N GLN A 162 -2.92 -13.05 0.93
CA GLN A 162 -2.34 -12.81 2.26
C GLN A 162 -0.81 -12.79 2.23
N ARG A 163 -0.18 -13.66 1.43
CA ARG A 163 1.28 -13.65 1.25
C ARG A 163 1.75 -12.35 0.60
N ILE A 164 1.07 -11.88 -0.44
CA ILE A 164 1.39 -10.59 -1.07
C ILE A 164 1.24 -9.45 -0.04
N ALA A 165 0.10 -9.41 0.66
CA ALA A 165 -0.21 -8.38 1.66
C ALA A 165 0.78 -8.34 2.84
N SER A 166 1.40 -9.48 3.18
CA SER A 166 2.39 -9.53 4.26
C SER A 166 3.65 -8.68 3.99
N GLY A 167 3.97 -8.46 2.71
CA GLY A 167 5.10 -7.63 2.30
C GLY A 167 4.75 -6.17 2.04
N GLU A 168 3.47 -5.78 2.12
CA GLU A 168 3.05 -4.46 1.67
C GLU A 168 3.45 -3.32 2.61
N PRO A 169 3.76 -2.13 2.05
CA PRO A 169 3.94 -0.93 2.85
C PRO A 169 2.61 -0.50 3.49
N PRO A 170 2.66 0.35 4.54
CA PRO A 170 1.46 0.82 5.24
C PRO A 170 0.39 1.43 4.32
N VAL A 171 -0.88 1.08 4.58
CA VAL A 171 -2.01 1.54 3.77
C VAL A 171 -2.36 3.01 4.03
N TYR A 172 -2.51 3.78 2.95
CA TYR A 172 -2.99 5.16 2.97
C TYR A 172 -4.50 5.21 2.77
N ARG A 173 -5.25 5.48 3.85
CA ARG A 173 -6.72 5.31 3.86
C ARG A 173 -7.46 6.17 2.83
N ALA A 174 -7.00 7.39 2.59
CA ALA A 174 -7.61 8.26 1.58
C ALA A 174 -7.40 7.70 0.15
N VAL A 175 -6.22 7.15 -0.13
CA VAL A 175 -5.90 6.53 -1.42
C VAL A 175 -6.64 5.21 -1.58
N GLN A 176 -6.73 4.40 -0.52
CA GLN A 176 -7.52 3.17 -0.49
C GLN A 176 -8.99 3.46 -0.82
N ALA A 177 -9.58 4.52 -0.26
CA ALA A 177 -10.96 4.88 -0.58
C ALA A 177 -11.16 5.31 -2.04
N LEU A 178 -10.17 6.00 -2.64
CA LEU A 178 -10.20 6.31 -4.06
C LEU A 178 -10.05 5.05 -4.92
N ALA A 179 -9.20 4.11 -4.50
CA ALA A 179 -9.04 2.81 -5.15
C ALA A 179 -10.29 1.95 -5.05
N TYR A 180 -10.95 1.94 -3.91
CA TYR A 180 -12.26 1.30 -3.73
C TYR A 180 -13.29 1.90 -4.68
N ASN A 181 -13.36 3.23 -4.78
CA ASN A 181 -14.26 3.88 -5.74
C ASN A 181 -13.94 3.49 -7.19
N ALA A 182 -12.65 3.37 -7.53
CA ALA A 182 -12.24 2.92 -8.86
C ALA A 182 -12.68 1.46 -9.11
N ALA A 183 -12.53 0.57 -8.13
CA ALA A 183 -13.01 -0.80 -8.22
C ALA A 183 -14.54 -0.87 -8.37
N VAL A 184 -15.29 -0.12 -7.55
CA VAL A 184 -16.75 0.00 -7.66
C VAL A 184 -17.16 0.44 -9.07
N ASN A 185 -16.48 1.43 -9.63
CA ASN A 185 -16.78 1.94 -10.98
C ASN A 185 -16.43 0.95 -12.08
N ALA A 186 -15.47 0.07 -11.84
CA ALA A 186 -15.09 -0.97 -12.79
C ALA A 186 -16.02 -2.19 -12.72
N THR A 187 -16.71 -2.42 -11.60
CA THR A 187 -17.55 -3.60 -11.39
C THR A 187 -19.06 -3.36 -11.48
N LEU A 188 -19.53 -2.17 -11.09
CA LEU A 188 -20.97 -1.87 -11.00
C LEU A 188 -21.36 -0.82 -12.05
N ALA A 189 -22.62 -0.87 -12.47
CA ALA A 189 -23.22 0.18 -13.31
C ALA A 189 -23.24 1.53 -12.56
N GLU A 190 -23.20 2.64 -13.28
CA GLU A 190 -23.04 3.99 -12.70
C GLU A 190 -24.10 4.34 -11.64
N GLU A 191 -25.36 3.92 -11.85
CA GLU A 191 -26.46 4.18 -10.93
C GLU A 191 -26.28 3.46 -9.58
N GLU A 192 -25.76 2.24 -9.61
CA GLU A 192 -25.50 1.45 -8.42
C GLU A 192 -24.18 1.87 -7.75
N ALA A 193 -23.15 2.15 -8.55
CA ALA A 193 -21.84 2.60 -8.11
C ALA A 193 -21.94 3.83 -7.18
N ARG A 194 -22.82 4.78 -7.51
CA ARG A 194 -23.06 6.00 -6.69
C ARG A 194 -23.47 5.71 -5.26
N LYS A 195 -24.16 4.59 -4.99
CA LYS A 195 -24.60 4.21 -3.63
C LYS A 195 -23.44 3.69 -2.78
N HIS A 196 -22.38 3.19 -3.41
CA HIS A 196 -21.26 2.54 -2.74
C HIS A 196 -19.98 3.40 -2.67
N ARG A 197 -19.88 4.46 -3.46
CA ARG A 197 -18.73 5.37 -3.46
C ARG A 197 -18.52 6.07 -2.11
N TYR A 198 -17.25 6.21 -1.72
CA TYR A 198 -16.82 7.08 -0.63
C TYR A 198 -16.63 8.51 -1.10
N ARG A 199 -17.10 9.46 -0.30
CA ARG A 199 -16.86 10.89 -0.53
C ARG A 199 -15.51 11.32 0.04
N VAL A 200 -14.50 11.43 -0.82
CA VAL A 200 -13.18 11.95 -0.45
C VAL A 200 -13.09 13.45 -0.77
N ARG A 201 -13.08 14.31 0.27
CA ARG A 201 -12.95 15.77 0.15
C ARG A 201 -11.64 16.15 -0.55
N GLY A 202 -11.64 17.24 -1.34
CA GLY A 202 -10.48 17.67 -2.15
C GLY A 202 -9.16 17.78 -1.39
N TRP A 203 -9.16 18.44 -0.22
CA TRP A 203 -7.96 18.55 0.63
C TRP A 203 -7.43 17.18 1.09
N ARG A 204 -8.32 16.21 1.34
CA ARG A 204 -7.94 14.83 1.67
C ARG A 204 -7.35 14.07 0.48
N ARG A 205 -7.73 14.42 -0.75
CA ARG A 205 -7.11 13.87 -1.97
C ARG A 205 -5.68 14.39 -2.14
N LEU A 206 -5.46 15.68 -1.85
CA LEU A 206 -4.15 16.31 -2.00
C LEU A 206 -3.14 15.77 -0.97
N PHE A 207 -3.54 15.66 0.30
CA PHE A 207 -2.63 15.24 1.38
C PHE A 207 -2.71 13.76 1.72
N GLY A 208 -3.68 13.04 1.14
CA GLY A 208 -3.88 11.61 1.36
C GLY A 208 -2.72 10.74 0.88
N ASN A 209 -1.81 11.27 0.07
CA ASN A 209 -0.61 10.58 -0.37
C ASN A 209 0.60 10.76 0.56
N TRP A 210 0.56 11.76 1.44
CA TRP A 210 1.64 12.08 2.38
C TRP A 210 1.39 11.50 3.77
N PHE A 211 0.13 11.43 4.19
CA PHE A 211 -0.22 10.93 5.51
C PHE A 211 -1.09 9.66 5.40
N PRO A 212 -0.76 8.57 6.12
CA PRO A 212 -1.56 7.35 6.11
C PRO A 212 -3.00 7.55 6.62
N MET A 213 -3.17 8.55 7.49
CA MET A 213 -4.45 8.95 8.11
C MET A 213 -5.19 7.75 8.76
N ARG A 214 -4.47 7.00 9.59
CA ARG A 214 -5.01 5.85 10.34
C ARG A 214 -6.15 6.30 11.26
N GLY A 215 -7.24 5.54 11.30
CA GLY A 215 -8.41 5.81 12.17
C GLY A 215 -9.47 6.75 11.60
N MET A 216 -9.28 7.32 10.40
CA MET A 216 -10.30 8.17 9.81
C MET A 216 -11.53 7.38 9.35
N ARG A 217 -12.71 7.95 9.63
CA ARG A 217 -14.00 7.51 9.05
C ARG A 217 -14.31 8.36 7.82
N LEU A 218 -14.64 7.69 6.71
CA LEU A 218 -15.08 8.35 5.48
C LEU A 218 -16.59 8.16 5.33
N ALA A 219 -17.29 9.25 5.02
CA ALA A 219 -18.71 9.18 4.73
C ALA A 219 -18.93 8.56 3.36
N ARG A 220 -19.93 7.68 3.25
CA ARG A 220 -20.45 7.24 1.95
C ARG A 220 -21.17 8.40 1.26
N GLU A 221 -21.19 8.38 -0.06
CA GLU A 221 -21.97 9.33 -0.85
C GLU A 221 -23.45 9.12 -0.56
N ILE A 222 -24.12 10.15 -0.03
CA ILE A 222 -25.55 10.11 0.22
C ILE A 222 -26.22 10.41 -1.12
N VAL A 223 -26.74 9.38 -1.77
CA VAL A 223 -27.60 9.54 -2.95
C VAL A 223 -28.90 10.18 -2.45
N ARG A 224 -29.13 11.46 -2.76
CA ARG A 224 -30.47 12.04 -2.60
C ARG A 224 -31.35 11.45 -3.71
N PRO A 225 -32.54 10.92 -3.39
CA PRO A 225 -33.48 10.54 -4.43
C PRO A 225 -33.81 11.80 -5.24
N THR A 226 -33.48 11.77 -6.53
CA THR A 226 -34.00 12.74 -7.50
C THR A 226 -35.48 12.42 -7.67
N GLY A 227 -36.33 13.22 -7.01
CA GLY A 227 -37.77 13.24 -7.27
C GLY A 227 -38.09 13.99 -8.56
#